data_AF-A0AA36DVH9-F1
#
_entry.id   AF-A0AA36DVH9-F1
#
_cell.length_a   1.000
_cell.length_b   1.000
_cell.length_c   1.000
_cell.angle_alpha   90.00
_cell.angle_beta   90.00
_cell.angle_gamma   90.00
#
_symmetry.space_group_name_H-M   'P 1'
#
loop_
_entity.id
_entity.type
_entity.pdbx_description
1 polymer ?
#
loop_
_entity_poly.entity_id
_entity_poly.type
_entity_poly.pdbx_seq_one_letter_code
_entity_poly.pdbx_strand_id
1 'polypeptide(L)'
;MPATLQEQERSEERVLPSCPSAHPFALIKMGDMSEHEEWMEECSGRRVGRSPATGGAGPSIQGSRSQNASPILGSSNAAPAIPTFSSGPPKRLFAGSSNMSGAVAANANASGAGASANQRGTTSDCGSEYTRSLDDIAGNSLARLENKTEGSIKLNIPNLSNLRAKVNTSFHYIANLPWRLAAKTECTKRTSHVKFFSVYIDCNPESESTLWSCDAIVEFRLLSQRPDVTDFSRQFTNKFNFNSNNWGFPSFMEWGDILNADKGYVKGDRVVVEARITVQKVVGVRKNPCFDFLSQEPHTSDAVLVIDGTKLHVSKTYLSLYSPVFYALFFGKFSEREKREIAVEDVILEEFIELLNVVYPSHKPISTDNVEFLLELGDKFEIQFVIDECERFLMSTEDIAIVTKLVWADQYCLAKLQDACVRTFKSVNDIKALKLTEEYKNLSDTTKAALLEKIFKILKD
;
A
#
# COMPACT_ATOMS: atom_id res chain seq x y z
N MET A 1 -5.30 33.25 67.20
CA MET A 1 -6.75 33.00 67.38
C MET A 1 -7.33 32.57 66.03
N PRO A 2 -8.26 31.61 66.01
CA PRO A 2 -8.48 30.69 64.90
C PRO A 2 -9.54 31.17 63.91
N ALA A 3 -9.51 30.64 62.68
CA ALA A 3 -10.71 30.38 61.89
C ALA A 3 -10.38 29.28 60.86
N THR A 4 -10.82 28.08 61.18
CA THR A 4 -10.87 26.86 60.36
C THR A 4 -11.88 27.02 59.22
N LEU A 5 -11.46 26.75 57.98
CA LEU A 5 -12.34 26.50 56.84
C LEU A 5 -12.48 24.99 56.66
N GLN A 6 -13.72 24.50 56.76
CA GLN A 6 -14.16 23.21 56.24
C GLN A 6 -14.60 23.45 54.78
N GLU A 7 -13.88 22.87 53.82
CA GLU A 7 -14.37 22.72 52.45
C GLU A 7 -15.13 21.39 52.34
N GLN A 8 -16.33 21.50 51.81
CA GLN A 8 -17.34 20.47 51.69
C GLN A 8 -17.28 19.92 50.27
N GLU A 9 -17.07 18.61 50.14
CA GLU A 9 -17.15 17.87 48.88
C GLU A 9 -18.53 18.07 48.23
N ARG A 10 -18.54 18.44 46.95
CA ARG A 10 -19.66 18.15 46.05
C ARG A 10 -19.09 17.73 44.69
N SER A 11 -19.23 16.44 44.43
CA SER A 11 -19.12 15.78 43.13
C SER A 11 -20.15 16.35 42.16
N GLU A 12 -19.70 16.88 41.03
CA GLU A 12 -20.53 17.08 39.84
C GLU A 12 -20.13 16.07 38.78
N GLU A 13 -21.00 15.07 38.65
CA GLU A 13 -21.00 14.03 37.63
C GLU A 13 -21.38 14.67 36.29
N ARG A 14 -20.41 14.79 35.37
CA ARG A 14 -20.62 15.40 34.06
C ARG A 14 -21.11 14.33 33.09
N VAL A 15 -22.43 14.26 32.90
CA VAL A 15 -23.10 13.41 31.91
C VAL A 15 -22.69 13.86 30.51
N LEU A 16 -22.00 12.99 29.77
CA LEU A 16 -21.77 13.15 28.32
C LEU A 16 -23.05 12.79 27.56
N PRO A 17 -23.45 13.57 26.52
CA PRO A 17 -24.61 13.21 25.71
C PRO A 17 -24.30 12.00 24.82
N SER A 18 -25.07 10.94 24.99
CA SER A 18 -25.13 9.79 24.09
C SER A 18 -25.70 10.22 22.74
N CYS A 19 -24.97 9.92 21.65
CA CYS A 19 -25.49 10.09 20.29
C CYS A 19 -26.54 9.00 19.98
N PRO A 20 -27.64 9.34 19.29
CA PRO A 20 -28.65 8.39 18.86
C PRO A 20 -28.13 7.56 17.67
N SER A 21 -28.36 6.25 17.77
CA SER A 21 -28.04 5.25 16.77
C SER A 21 -28.66 5.55 15.40
N ALA A 22 -27.84 5.45 14.34
CA ALA A 22 -28.31 5.31 12.98
C ALA A 22 -28.89 3.89 12.77
N HIS A 23 -29.96 3.81 11.99
CA HIS A 23 -30.84 2.65 11.77
C HIS A 23 -30.16 1.41 11.14
N PRO A 24 -30.81 0.22 11.22
CA PRO A 24 -30.14 -1.08 11.24
C PRO A 24 -29.88 -1.64 9.84
N PHE A 25 -28.64 -2.01 9.58
CA PHE A 25 -28.31 -3.03 8.59
C PHE A 25 -28.19 -4.39 9.29
N ALA A 26 -28.59 -5.44 8.58
CA ALA A 26 -28.91 -6.77 9.12
C ALA A 26 -27.81 -7.35 10.03
N LEU A 27 -28.07 -7.32 11.33
CA LEU A 27 -27.30 -8.01 12.37
C LEU A 27 -27.37 -9.53 12.16
N ILE A 28 -26.23 -10.15 11.88
CA ILE A 28 -25.93 -11.45 12.46
C ILE A 28 -25.95 -11.22 13.98
N LYS A 29 -26.87 -11.87 14.70
CA LYS A 29 -26.81 -11.92 16.16
C LYS A 29 -25.53 -12.65 16.57
N MET A 30 -24.45 -11.92 16.79
CA MET A 30 -23.31 -12.41 17.56
C MET A 30 -23.47 -11.95 19.01
N GLY A 31 -23.20 -12.87 19.92
CA GLY A 31 -23.34 -12.68 21.35
C GLY A 31 -22.36 -11.65 21.92
N ASP A 32 -22.77 -11.13 23.08
CA ASP A 32 -22.08 -10.27 24.04
C ASP A 32 -20.54 -10.10 23.86
N MET A 33 -20.12 -8.84 23.71
CA MET A 33 -18.75 -8.35 23.41
C MET A 33 -17.89 -8.10 24.66
N SER A 34 -18.28 -8.61 25.83
CA SER A 34 -17.56 -8.41 27.09
C SER A 34 -16.17 -9.07 27.15
N GLU A 35 -15.92 -10.14 26.37
CA GLU A 35 -14.69 -10.95 26.48
C GLU A 35 -13.41 -10.27 25.87
N HIS A 36 -13.54 -9.31 24.94
CA HIS A 36 -12.38 -8.65 24.29
C HIS A 36 -11.79 -7.51 25.12
N GLU A 37 -12.65 -6.70 25.77
CA GLU A 37 -12.19 -5.67 26.72
C GLU A 37 -11.47 -6.31 27.92
N GLU A 38 -11.99 -7.43 28.43
CA GLU A 38 -11.39 -8.18 29.53
C GLU A 38 -9.99 -8.72 29.18
N TRP A 39 -9.77 -9.19 27.95
CA TRP A 39 -8.46 -9.67 27.49
C TRP A 39 -7.43 -8.56 27.29
N MET A 40 -7.84 -7.39 26.79
CA MET A 40 -7.00 -6.20 26.65
C MET A 40 -6.60 -5.64 28.02
N GLU A 41 -7.52 -5.66 29.00
CA GLU A 41 -7.23 -5.33 30.39
C GLU A 41 -6.30 -6.37 31.06
N GLU A 42 -6.47 -7.66 30.78
CA GLU A 42 -5.59 -8.71 31.31
C GLU A 42 -4.16 -8.62 30.75
N CYS A 43 -4.01 -8.27 29.47
CA CYS A 43 -2.70 -8.06 28.83
C CYS A 43 -1.99 -6.80 29.33
N SER A 44 -2.73 -5.75 29.69
CA SER A 44 -2.18 -4.51 30.23
C SER A 44 -1.88 -4.60 31.74
N GLY A 45 -2.57 -5.48 32.48
CA GLY A 45 -2.37 -5.71 33.93
C GLY A 45 -1.11 -6.48 34.32
N ARG A 46 -0.42 -7.16 33.39
CA ARG A 46 0.80 -7.94 33.68
C ARG A 46 2.09 -7.13 33.54
N ARG A 47 2.27 -6.10 34.38
CA ARG A 47 3.62 -5.56 34.70
C ARG A 47 3.72 -4.99 36.12
N VAL A 48 3.87 -5.86 37.13
CA VAL A 48 4.77 -5.60 38.29
C VAL A 48 5.13 -6.96 38.91
N GLY A 49 6.42 -7.30 39.03
CA GLY A 49 6.83 -8.50 39.78
C GLY A 49 8.30 -8.88 39.66
N ARG A 50 9.10 -8.37 40.59
CA ARG A 50 10.53 -8.58 40.87
C ARG A 50 11.12 -10.00 40.63
N SER A 51 12.39 -10.00 40.20
CA SER A 51 13.36 -11.12 40.32
C SER A 51 13.52 -11.63 41.75
N PRO A 52 13.98 -12.89 41.93
CA PRO A 52 15.36 -13.08 42.35
C PRO A 52 16.09 -14.24 41.64
N ALA A 53 17.41 -14.27 41.90
CA ALA A 53 18.43 -15.01 41.19
C ALA A 53 18.74 -16.41 41.76
N THR A 54 19.45 -17.19 40.93
CA THR A 54 20.42 -18.27 41.20
C THR A 54 19.98 -19.61 41.80
N GLY A 55 20.46 -20.70 41.16
CA GLY A 55 20.83 -21.95 41.84
C GLY A 55 20.27 -23.21 41.18
N GLY A 56 21.05 -23.85 40.31
CA GLY A 56 20.67 -25.07 39.62
C GLY A 56 20.87 -26.36 40.44
N ALA A 57 20.15 -27.40 40.04
CA ALA A 57 20.54 -28.83 40.02
C ALA A 57 19.35 -29.65 39.48
N GLY A 58 19.58 -30.48 38.45
CA GLY A 58 18.73 -31.65 38.20
C GLY A 58 19.28 -32.89 38.94
N PRO A 59 18.86 -34.13 38.62
CA PRO A 59 17.69 -34.53 37.83
C PRO A 59 16.90 -35.73 38.44
N SER A 60 15.86 -36.16 37.69
CA SER A 60 15.36 -37.54 37.53
C SER A 60 14.54 -38.24 38.64
N ILE A 61 13.36 -38.79 38.29
CA ILE A 61 13.08 -40.25 38.14
C ILE A 61 11.55 -40.54 38.06
N GLN A 62 11.20 -41.39 37.07
CA GLN A 62 10.13 -42.41 36.91
C GLN A 62 8.71 -42.18 37.47
N GLY A 63 7.68 -42.35 36.63
CA GLY A 63 6.87 -43.59 36.58
C GLY A 63 5.48 -43.27 37.18
N SER A 64 4.31 -43.75 36.75
CA SER A 64 3.92 -44.94 36.00
C SER A 64 2.42 -44.82 35.67
N ARG A 65 2.06 -45.40 34.51
CA ARG A 65 0.78 -45.98 34.08
C ARG A 65 -0.28 -46.23 35.17
N SER A 66 -1.54 -45.85 34.92
CA SER A 66 -2.67 -46.79 35.03
C SER A 66 -3.87 -46.34 34.19
N GLN A 67 -4.43 -47.31 33.49
CA GLN A 67 -5.69 -47.28 32.77
C GLN A 67 -6.85 -47.29 33.77
N ASN A 68 -7.99 -46.71 33.38
CA ASN A 68 -9.29 -47.26 33.73
C ASN A 68 -10.31 -46.89 32.66
N ALA A 69 -11.10 -47.88 32.28
CA ALA A 69 -12.03 -47.84 31.17
C ALA A 69 -13.49 -47.96 31.64
N SER A 70 -14.33 -47.18 30.97
CA SER A 70 -15.76 -47.39 30.66
C SER A 70 -16.81 -47.21 31.79
N PRO A 71 -18.14 -47.13 31.50
CA PRO A 71 -18.82 -47.16 30.19
C PRO A 71 -20.11 -46.28 30.02
N ILE A 72 -20.64 -46.27 28.78
CA ILE A 72 -22.06 -46.48 28.37
C ILE A 72 -23.07 -45.29 28.17
N LEU A 73 -23.58 -45.26 26.92
CA LEU A 73 -24.92 -44.95 26.34
C LEU A 73 -25.63 -43.59 26.53
N GLY A 74 -26.11 -43.05 25.38
CA GLY A 74 -27.54 -42.67 25.30
C GLY A 74 -27.96 -41.43 24.48
N SER A 75 -28.22 -41.63 23.19
CA SER A 75 -29.38 -41.12 22.42
C SER A 75 -29.54 -39.64 21.99
N SER A 76 -30.01 -39.52 20.73
CA SER A 76 -30.93 -38.50 20.18
C SER A 76 -30.34 -37.09 19.97
N ASN A 77 -30.64 -36.30 18.92
CA ASN A 77 -31.72 -36.27 17.95
C ASN A 77 -31.26 -35.53 16.69
N ALA A 78 -31.93 -35.83 15.58
CA ALA A 78 -31.78 -35.16 14.28
C ALA A 78 -32.16 -33.68 14.34
N ALA A 79 -31.39 -32.84 13.64
CA ALA A 79 -31.65 -31.42 13.43
C ALA A 79 -32.72 -31.20 12.35
N PRO A 80 -33.65 -30.22 12.51
CA PRO A 80 -34.46 -29.77 11.40
C PRO A 80 -33.74 -28.69 10.59
N ALA A 81 -33.85 -28.81 9.27
CA ALA A 81 -33.38 -27.87 8.27
C ALA A 81 -34.18 -26.54 8.30
N ILE A 82 -33.50 -25.42 8.00
CA ILE A 82 -34.08 -24.08 7.80
C ILE A 82 -33.36 -23.42 6.60
N PRO A 83 -34.06 -22.58 5.78
CA PRO A 83 -33.90 -22.55 4.33
C PRO A 83 -32.93 -21.50 3.79
N THR A 84 -32.48 -21.75 2.57
CA THR A 84 -31.78 -20.82 1.68
C THR A 84 -32.63 -19.58 1.34
N PHE A 85 -32.04 -18.38 1.46
CA PHE A 85 -32.51 -17.19 0.74
C PHE A 85 -31.35 -16.45 0.08
N SER A 86 -31.56 -16.19 -1.20
CA SER A 86 -30.73 -15.45 -2.14
C SER A 86 -30.93 -13.95 -1.97
N SER A 87 -29.84 -13.20 -1.86
CA SER A 87 -29.80 -11.78 -2.25
C SER A 87 -28.36 -11.43 -2.64
N GLY A 88 -28.14 -11.18 -3.93
CA GLY A 88 -26.85 -10.76 -4.48
C GLY A 88 -26.39 -9.38 -3.98
N PRO A 89 -25.11 -9.04 -4.19
CA PRO A 89 -24.51 -7.84 -3.60
C PRO A 89 -24.99 -6.53 -4.27
N PRO A 90 -25.03 -5.40 -3.53
CA PRO A 90 -25.34 -4.07 -4.06
C PRO A 90 -24.17 -3.44 -4.82
N LYS A 91 -24.50 -2.52 -5.75
CA LYS A 91 -23.61 -1.92 -6.76
C LYS A 91 -22.66 -0.84 -6.20
N ARG A 92 -21.43 -0.78 -6.75
CA ARG A 92 -20.42 0.28 -6.54
C ARG A 92 -20.99 1.68 -6.81
N LEU A 93 -20.74 2.63 -5.91
CA LEU A 93 -21.28 4.00 -5.97
C LEU A 93 -20.47 4.99 -6.83
N PHE A 94 -19.31 4.63 -7.37
CA PHE A 94 -18.55 5.51 -8.25
C PHE A 94 -18.05 4.76 -9.49
N ALA A 95 -18.75 4.98 -10.60
CA ALA A 95 -18.31 4.61 -11.94
C ALA A 95 -18.23 5.87 -12.81
N GLY A 96 -17.00 6.29 -13.11
CA GLY A 96 -16.64 7.01 -14.34
C GLY A 96 -16.86 8.53 -14.39
N SER A 97 -15.76 9.28 -14.45
CA SER A 97 -15.58 10.38 -15.40
C SER A 97 -14.11 10.79 -15.53
N SER A 98 -13.43 10.23 -16.52
CA SER A 98 -12.24 10.86 -17.12
C SER A 98 -12.18 10.53 -18.61
N ASN A 99 -12.59 11.50 -19.43
CA ASN A 99 -11.90 11.96 -20.64
C ASN A 99 -12.87 12.68 -21.59
N MET A 100 -12.74 14.00 -21.66
CA MET A 100 -13.10 14.78 -22.83
C MET A 100 -11.85 15.50 -23.34
N SER A 101 -11.33 15.05 -24.46
CA SER A 101 -10.50 15.86 -25.36
C SER A 101 -10.83 15.45 -26.78
N GLY A 102 -11.37 16.42 -27.53
CA GLY A 102 -11.91 16.23 -28.87
C GLY A 102 -10.84 15.95 -29.91
N ALA A 103 -11.23 15.17 -30.92
CA ALA A 103 -10.52 15.10 -32.19
C ALA A 103 -11.53 15.18 -33.34
N VAL A 104 -11.18 16.07 -34.27
CA VAL A 104 -11.92 16.51 -35.44
C VAL A 104 -11.98 15.42 -36.51
N ALA A 105 -13.11 15.33 -37.21
CA ALA A 105 -13.36 14.40 -38.31
C ALA A 105 -12.80 14.88 -39.67
N ALA A 106 -12.24 13.96 -40.45
CA ALA A 106 -12.11 13.93 -41.91
C ALA A 106 -11.22 12.71 -42.27
N ASN A 107 -11.42 11.89 -43.31
CA ASN A 107 -12.39 11.76 -44.38
C ASN A 107 -12.17 10.35 -44.98
N ALA A 108 -13.19 9.79 -45.64
CA ALA A 108 -13.17 8.50 -46.32
C ALA A 108 -12.36 8.52 -47.63
N ASN A 109 -11.73 7.40 -48.01
CA ASN A 109 -12.12 6.62 -49.21
C ASN A 109 -11.29 5.34 -49.46
N ALA A 110 -12.04 4.25 -49.69
CA ALA A 110 -11.89 3.20 -50.71
C ALA A 110 -10.51 2.54 -51.01
N SER A 111 -10.44 1.20 -50.96
CA SER A 111 -10.72 0.31 -52.12
C SER A 111 -10.07 -1.10 -51.99
N GLY A 112 -10.78 -2.11 -52.53
CA GLY A 112 -10.22 -3.37 -53.08
C GLY A 112 -10.00 -4.53 -52.09
N ALA A 113 -10.91 -5.50 -51.95
CA ALA A 113 -11.16 -6.67 -52.82
C ALA A 113 -10.21 -7.86 -52.57
N GLY A 114 -10.78 -9.05 -52.31
CA GLY A 114 -10.08 -10.33 -52.40
C GLY A 114 -10.61 -11.43 -51.48
N ALA A 115 -11.53 -12.25 -52.00
CA ALA A 115 -12.16 -13.39 -51.33
C ALA A 115 -11.22 -14.60 -51.15
N SER A 116 -11.43 -15.41 -50.10
CA SER A 116 -11.81 -16.83 -50.30
C SER A 116 -12.28 -17.48 -48.99
N ALA A 117 -13.28 -18.33 -49.14
CA ALA A 117 -14.03 -18.99 -48.10
C ALA A 117 -13.36 -20.28 -47.61
N ASN A 118 -13.59 -20.64 -46.35
CA ASN A 118 -13.91 -22.02 -46.00
C ASN A 118 -14.75 -22.07 -44.71
N GLN A 119 -15.98 -22.58 -44.83
CA GLN A 119 -16.88 -22.89 -43.71
C GLN A 119 -16.83 -24.39 -43.40
N ARG A 120 -16.78 -24.70 -42.10
CA ARG A 120 -17.47 -25.78 -41.33
C ARG A 120 -16.64 -25.99 -40.05
N GLY A 121 -17.16 -26.05 -38.84
CA GLY A 121 -18.52 -26.03 -38.34
C GLY A 121 -18.48 -25.77 -36.83
N THR A 122 -19.62 -25.38 -36.30
CA THR A 122 -19.94 -24.89 -34.96
C THR A 122 -19.64 -25.85 -33.81
N THR A 123 -19.06 -25.35 -32.71
CA THR A 123 -19.58 -25.53 -31.35
C THR A 123 -19.26 -24.28 -30.52
N SER A 124 -20.32 -23.71 -29.96
CA SER A 124 -20.33 -22.66 -28.93
C SER A 124 -19.45 -23.04 -27.75
N ASP A 125 -18.51 -22.17 -27.37
CA ASP A 125 -18.21 -21.97 -25.95
C ASP A 125 -17.74 -20.53 -25.67
N CYS A 126 -18.38 -19.92 -24.69
CA CYS A 126 -18.18 -18.54 -24.27
C CYS A 126 -17.55 -18.62 -22.88
N GLY A 127 -16.23 -18.44 -22.78
CA GLY A 127 -15.48 -18.60 -21.53
C GLY A 127 -14.28 -17.68 -21.43
N SER A 128 -14.47 -16.60 -20.66
CA SER A 128 -13.48 -15.91 -19.81
C SER A 128 -12.03 -15.75 -20.31
N GLU A 129 -11.74 -14.63 -20.96
CA GLU A 129 -10.43 -13.99 -20.85
C GLU A 129 -10.39 -13.22 -19.53
N TYR A 130 -9.72 -13.77 -18.50
CA TYR A 130 -9.01 -13.07 -17.39
C TYR A 130 -8.62 -14.09 -16.31
N THR A 131 -7.86 -15.13 -16.68
CA THR A 131 -7.07 -15.88 -15.69
C THR A 131 -5.62 -15.50 -15.88
N ARG A 132 -5.13 -14.54 -15.08
CA ARG A 132 -3.68 -14.35 -14.94
C ARG A 132 -3.11 -15.61 -14.27
N SER A 133 -1.97 -16.09 -14.74
CA SER A 133 -1.33 -17.28 -14.16
C SER A 133 -0.98 -17.04 -12.69
N LEU A 134 -1.10 -18.07 -11.85
CA LEU A 134 -0.66 -18.05 -10.44
C LEU A 134 0.81 -17.62 -10.31
N ASP A 135 1.64 -17.99 -11.29
CA ASP A 135 3.05 -17.58 -11.36
C ASP A 135 3.21 -16.08 -11.64
N ASP A 136 2.29 -15.45 -12.39
CA ASP A 136 2.31 -14.01 -12.67
C ASP A 136 1.83 -13.17 -11.47
N ILE A 137 0.94 -13.73 -10.65
CA ILE A 137 0.34 -13.08 -9.47
C ILE A 137 1.30 -13.15 -8.28
N ALA A 138 1.78 -14.36 -7.93
CA ALA A 138 2.81 -14.55 -6.92
C ALA A 138 4.10 -13.81 -7.33
N GLY A 139 4.46 -13.89 -8.62
CA GLY A 139 5.59 -13.18 -9.20
C GLY A 139 5.48 -11.66 -9.05
N ASN A 140 4.34 -11.02 -9.35
CA ASN A 140 4.20 -9.56 -9.26
C ASN A 140 4.07 -9.03 -7.82
N SER A 141 3.46 -9.79 -6.91
CA SER A 141 3.28 -9.40 -5.50
C SER A 141 4.60 -9.52 -4.71
N LEU A 142 5.30 -10.65 -4.83
CA LEU A 142 6.64 -10.83 -4.24
C LEU A 142 7.68 -9.92 -4.92
N ALA A 143 7.65 -9.77 -6.25
CA ALA A 143 8.60 -8.91 -6.97
C ALA A 143 8.48 -7.42 -6.64
N ARG A 144 7.30 -6.95 -6.21
CA ARG A 144 7.07 -5.56 -5.81
C ARG A 144 7.57 -5.26 -4.40
N LEU A 145 7.75 -6.28 -3.56
CA LEU A 145 8.05 -6.13 -2.14
C LEU A 145 9.45 -6.62 -1.75
N GLU A 146 10.07 -7.45 -2.58
CA GLU A 146 11.50 -7.73 -2.46
C GLU A 146 12.30 -6.43 -2.60
N ASN A 147 13.15 -6.17 -1.61
CA ASN A 147 14.23 -5.19 -1.70
C ASN A 147 15.26 -5.67 -2.73
N LYS A 148 14.89 -5.63 -4.00
CA LYS A 148 15.76 -6.03 -5.10
C LYS A 148 16.99 -5.14 -5.03
N THR A 149 18.13 -5.77 -4.80
CA THR A 149 19.44 -5.14 -4.87
C THR A 149 19.80 -4.83 -6.32
N GLU A 150 19.04 -5.35 -7.28
CA GLU A 150 19.23 -5.13 -8.70
C GLU A 150 17.99 -4.52 -9.34
N GLY A 151 18.20 -3.61 -10.29
CA GLY A 151 17.11 -3.02 -11.04
C GLY A 151 17.58 -2.33 -12.31
N SER A 152 16.63 -2.07 -13.21
CA SER A 152 16.88 -1.37 -14.47
C SER A 152 15.94 -0.18 -14.61
N ILE A 153 16.48 0.97 -15.00
CA ILE A 153 15.72 2.19 -15.27
C ILE A 153 15.88 2.54 -16.74
N LYS A 154 14.78 2.74 -17.47
CA LYS A 154 14.80 3.10 -18.89
C LYS A 154 14.31 4.53 -19.09
N LEU A 155 15.07 5.29 -19.88
CA LEU A 155 14.75 6.64 -20.30
C LEU A 155 14.56 6.68 -21.82
N ASN A 156 13.32 6.91 -22.23
CA ASN A 156 12.95 7.10 -23.63
C ASN A 156 13.02 8.61 -23.96
N ILE A 157 13.85 8.99 -24.93
CA ILE A 157 14.04 10.39 -25.31
C ILE A 157 13.51 10.58 -26.73
N PRO A 158 12.32 11.17 -26.90
CA PRO A 158 11.85 11.62 -28.20
C PRO A 158 12.47 12.96 -28.59
N ASN A 159 12.40 13.29 -29.89
CA ASN A 159 12.90 14.53 -30.46
C ASN A 159 14.37 14.80 -30.11
N LEU A 160 15.22 13.77 -30.19
CA LEU A 160 16.62 13.80 -29.75
C LEU A 160 17.40 14.95 -30.39
N SER A 161 17.20 15.20 -31.69
CA SER A 161 17.82 16.31 -32.43
C SER A 161 17.66 17.68 -31.75
N ASN A 162 16.55 17.87 -31.03
CA ASN A 162 16.18 19.08 -30.32
C ASN A 162 16.39 19.00 -28.80
N LEU A 163 17.12 18.00 -28.29
CA LEU A 163 17.47 17.94 -26.88
C LEU A 163 18.31 19.16 -26.49
N ARG A 164 17.75 20.02 -25.64
CA ARG A 164 18.40 21.23 -25.10
C ARG A 164 18.50 21.22 -23.58
N ALA A 165 17.49 20.67 -22.91
CA ALA A 165 17.41 20.59 -21.46
C ALA A 165 17.73 19.17 -20.95
N LYS A 166 18.04 19.07 -19.64
CA LYS A 166 18.17 17.78 -18.94
C LYS A 166 16.80 17.11 -18.92
N VAL A 167 16.76 15.86 -19.36
CA VAL A 167 15.58 14.98 -19.24
C VAL A 167 15.87 13.95 -18.15
N ASN A 168 14.87 13.64 -17.33
CA ASN A 168 14.98 12.70 -16.22
C ASN A 168 13.81 11.71 -16.24
N THR A 169 14.02 10.53 -15.68
CA THR A 169 12.93 9.65 -15.27
C THR A 169 12.26 10.16 -14.00
N SER A 170 11.13 9.57 -13.62
CA SER A 170 10.68 9.56 -12.22
C SER A 170 11.70 8.82 -11.34
N PHE A 171 11.52 8.89 -10.02
CA PHE A 171 12.31 8.07 -9.11
C PHE A 171 11.90 6.60 -9.20
N HIS A 172 12.89 5.72 -9.15
CA HIS A 172 12.73 4.27 -9.05
C HIS A 172 13.45 3.78 -7.80
N TYR A 173 12.83 2.92 -7.01
CA TYR A 173 13.43 2.42 -5.78
C TYR A 173 14.18 1.11 -6.03
N ILE A 174 15.46 1.08 -5.68
CA ILE A 174 16.32 -0.12 -5.72
C ILE A 174 17.08 -0.13 -4.40
N ALA A 175 16.99 -1.24 -3.67
CA ALA A 175 17.52 -1.38 -2.30
C ALA A 175 17.11 -0.25 -1.33
N ASN A 176 15.83 0.17 -1.35
CA ASN A 176 15.28 1.28 -0.54
C ASN A 176 15.90 2.67 -0.76
N LEU A 177 16.57 2.87 -1.88
CA LEU A 177 17.10 4.17 -2.26
C LEU A 177 16.38 4.65 -3.52
N PRO A 178 15.97 5.92 -3.60
CA PRO A 178 15.40 6.46 -4.83
C PRO A 178 16.51 6.78 -5.84
N TRP A 179 16.37 6.23 -7.04
CA TRP A 179 17.29 6.40 -8.15
C TRP A 179 16.62 7.14 -9.30
N ARG A 180 17.35 8.00 -10.01
CA ARG A 180 16.81 8.72 -11.17
C ARG A 180 17.82 8.78 -12.30
N LEU A 181 17.44 8.24 -13.45
CA LEU A 181 18.23 8.28 -14.68
C LEU A 181 18.00 9.60 -15.39
N ALA A 182 19.08 10.22 -15.87
CA ALA A 182 19.02 11.47 -16.59
C ALA A 182 19.93 11.47 -17.80
N ALA A 183 19.54 12.25 -18.81
CA ALA A 183 20.37 12.53 -19.96
C ALA A 183 20.30 14.02 -20.33
N LYS A 184 21.38 14.54 -20.91
CA LYS A 184 21.47 15.91 -21.44
C LYS A 184 22.56 16.00 -22.49
N THR A 185 22.61 17.12 -23.20
CA THR A 185 23.80 17.48 -23.95
C THR A 185 24.83 18.15 -23.04
N GLU A 186 26.11 17.84 -23.21
CA GLU A 186 27.22 18.53 -22.55
C GLU A 186 28.20 19.04 -23.60
N CYS A 187 28.57 20.31 -23.48
CA CYS A 187 29.55 20.97 -24.34
C CYS A 187 30.33 21.99 -23.49
N THR A 188 31.05 21.49 -22.50
CA THR A 188 31.75 22.31 -21.50
C THR A 188 33.26 22.10 -21.59
N LYS A 189 34.05 22.80 -20.77
CA LYS A 189 35.49 22.54 -20.65
C LYS A 189 35.79 21.09 -20.28
N ARG A 190 34.91 20.42 -19.53
CA ARG A 190 35.03 19.01 -19.15
C ARG A 190 35.01 18.06 -20.35
N THR A 191 34.38 18.47 -21.46
CA THR A 191 34.32 17.72 -22.71
C THR A 191 35.19 18.35 -23.80
N SER A 192 36.14 19.21 -23.43
CA SER A 192 36.99 19.96 -24.38
C SER A 192 36.19 20.73 -25.44
N HIS A 193 34.99 21.21 -25.07
CA HIS A 193 34.04 21.89 -25.97
C HIS A 193 33.54 21.03 -27.14
N VAL A 194 33.77 19.72 -27.12
CA VAL A 194 33.09 18.79 -28.01
C VAL A 194 31.71 18.49 -27.42
N LYS A 195 30.69 18.48 -28.29
CA LYS A 195 29.31 18.22 -27.89
C LYS A 195 29.10 16.72 -27.76
N PHE A 196 28.73 16.28 -26.56
CA PHE A 196 28.38 14.90 -26.26
C PHE A 196 26.93 14.79 -25.81
N PHE A 197 26.34 13.63 -26.06
CA PHE A 197 25.24 13.10 -25.28
C PHE A 197 25.81 12.53 -23.98
N SER A 198 25.26 12.97 -22.85
CA SER A 198 25.72 12.64 -21.51
C SER A 198 24.63 11.97 -20.71
N VAL A 199 25.01 11.01 -19.88
CA VAL A 199 24.10 10.24 -19.03
C VAL A 199 24.54 10.31 -17.58
N TYR A 200 23.58 10.39 -16.67
CA TYR A 200 23.79 10.48 -15.23
C TYR A 200 22.77 9.65 -14.47
N ILE A 201 23.14 9.19 -13.29
CA ILE A 201 22.27 8.57 -12.31
C ILE A 201 22.36 9.36 -11.01
N ASP A 202 21.22 9.78 -10.49
CA ASP A 202 21.08 10.27 -9.12
C ASP A 202 20.76 9.08 -8.21
N CYS A 203 21.35 9.04 -7.00
CA CYS A 203 21.02 8.09 -5.94
C CYS A 203 20.73 8.87 -4.66
N ASN A 204 19.51 8.74 -4.14
CA ASN A 204 19.04 9.44 -2.94
C ASN A 204 19.35 10.95 -2.90
N PRO A 205 19.05 11.70 -3.99
CA PRO A 205 19.49 13.10 -4.12
C PRO A 205 18.80 14.07 -3.17
N GLU A 206 17.64 13.69 -2.61
CA GLU A 206 16.83 14.54 -1.73
C GLU A 206 17.21 14.42 -0.25
N SER A 207 18.02 13.41 0.11
CA SER A 207 18.44 13.21 1.50
C SER A 207 19.54 14.18 1.90
N GLU A 208 19.28 14.99 2.91
CA GLU A 208 20.29 15.88 3.53
C GLU A 208 21.20 15.16 4.55
N SER A 209 20.89 13.92 4.91
CA SER A 209 21.68 13.16 5.89
C SER A 209 23.05 12.75 5.33
N THR A 210 24.10 12.90 6.12
CA THR A 210 25.46 12.43 5.82
C THR A 210 25.72 10.98 6.27
N LEU A 211 24.73 10.34 6.91
CA LEU A 211 24.88 9.02 7.52
C LEU A 211 24.62 7.87 6.54
N TRP A 212 24.09 8.15 5.35
CA TRP A 212 23.80 7.14 4.35
C TRP A 212 24.95 6.96 3.36
N SER A 213 25.13 5.73 2.89
CA SER A 213 25.93 5.46 1.69
C SER A 213 25.47 4.20 0.97
N CYS A 214 25.75 4.13 -0.32
CA CYS A 214 25.40 3.01 -1.19
C CYS A 214 26.56 2.66 -2.11
N ASP A 215 27.14 1.48 -1.93
CA ASP A 215 28.13 0.93 -2.86
C ASP A 215 27.37 0.21 -3.98
N ALA A 216 27.55 0.62 -5.23
CA ALA A 216 26.81 0.08 -6.36
C ALA A 216 27.65 0.01 -7.64
N ILE A 217 27.32 -0.96 -8.49
CA ILE A 217 27.75 -1.05 -9.88
C ILE A 217 26.63 -0.48 -10.74
N VAL A 218 26.96 0.44 -11.64
CA VAL A 218 26.01 1.04 -12.59
C VAL A 218 26.54 0.88 -14.00
N GLU A 219 25.75 0.23 -14.85
CA GLU A 219 25.99 0.13 -16.29
C GLU A 219 24.95 0.95 -17.04
N PHE A 220 25.39 1.97 -17.77
CA PHE A 220 24.53 2.63 -18.76
C PHE A 220 24.65 1.91 -20.09
N ARG A 221 23.52 1.71 -20.75
CA ARG A 221 23.39 1.12 -22.08
C ARG A 221 22.63 2.07 -22.99
N LEU A 222 23.20 2.38 -24.14
CA LEU A 222 22.49 2.95 -25.26
C LEU A 222 21.91 1.79 -26.06
N LEU A 223 20.59 1.63 -26.02
CA LEU A 223 19.95 0.47 -26.61
C LEU A 223 19.98 0.56 -28.13
N SER A 224 20.38 -0.54 -28.77
CA SER A 224 20.31 -0.67 -30.21
C SER A 224 18.86 -0.67 -30.69
N GLN A 225 18.61 -0.02 -31.82
CA GLN A 225 17.32 -0.03 -32.51
C GLN A 225 17.38 -0.79 -33.84
N ARG A 226 18.46 -1.55 -34.02
CA ARG A 226 18.77 -2.38 -35.18
C ARG A 226 19.17 -3.80 -34.74
N PRO A 227 18.63 -4.86 -35.36
CA PRO A 227 18.93 -6.24 -34.96
C PRO A 227 20.42 -6.63 -35.09
N ASP A 228 21.15 -5.99 -35.99
CA ASP A 228 22.56 -6.26 -36.32
C ASP A 228 23.56 -5.47 -35.46
N VAL A 229 23.07 -4.55 -34.63
CA VAL A 229 23.91 -3.67 -33.79
C VAL A 229 23.72 -4.04 -32.33
N THR A 230 24.81 -4.16 -31.59
CA THR A 230 24.78 -4.38 -30.13
C THR A 230 24.63 -3.07 -29.38
N ASP A 231 24.03 -3.14 -28.19
CA ASP A 231 23.98 -2.01 -27.26
C ASP A 231 25.39 -1.46 -27.00
N PHE A 232 25.51 -0.14 -26.96
CA PHE A 232 26.74 0.49 -26.49
C PHE A 232 26.65 0.67 -24.97
N SER A 233 27.60 0.11 -24.22
CA SER A 233 27.58 0.20 -22.76
C SER A 233 28.85 0.80 -22.16
N ARG A 234 28.67 1.47 -21.01
CA ARG A 234 29.76 1.85 -20.11
C ARG A 234 29.33 1.62 -18.68
N GLN A 235 30.25 1.12 -17.87
CA GLN A 235 30.01 0.78 -16.48
C GLN A 235 30.98 1.51 -15.56
N PHE A 236 30.53 1.80 -14.35
CA PHE A 236 31.39 2.18 -13.24
C PHE A 236 30.91 1.53 -11.94
N THR A 237 31.81 1.43 -10.97
CA THR A 237 31.50 1.07 -9.59
C THR A 237 31.80 2.26 -8.72
N ASN A 238 30.88 2.64 -7.85
CA ASN A 238 31.10 3.78 -6.96
C ASN A 238 30.31 3.71 -5.66
N LYS A 239 30.74 4.51 -4.69
CA LYS A 239 30.05 4.77 -3.42
C LYS A 239 29.27 6.07 -3.46
N PHE A 240 27.96 5.97 -3.58
CA PHE A 240 27.03 7.09 -3.47
C PHE A 240 26.85 7.50 -2.00
N ASN A 241 26.76 8.80 -1.75
CA ASN A 241 26.52 9.39 -0.43
C ASN A 241 26.08 10.86 -0.62
N PHE A 242 25.80 11.58 0.47
CA PHE A 242 25.41 12.99 0.46
C PHE A 242 26.28 13.90 -0.43
N ASN A 243 27.62 13.75 -0.36
CA ASN A 243 28.54 14.59 -1.13
C ASN A 243 28.72 14.12 -2.58
N SER A 244 28.20 12.95 -2.93
CA SER A 244 28.52 12.26 -4.18
C SER A 244 27.34 11.41 -4.66
N ASN A 245 26.16 12.02 -4.75
CA ASN A 245 24.91 11.37 -5.08
C ASN A 245 24.58 11.35 -6.59
N ASN A 246 25.31 12.10 -7.42
CA ASN A 246 25.15 12.15 -8.87
C ASN A 246 26.43 11.67 -9.57
N TRP A 247 26.31 10.62 -10.38
CA TRP A 247 27.42 10.06 -11.16
C TRP A 247 27.02 9.76 -12.59
N GLY A 248 27.97 9.80 -13.52
CA GLY A 248 27.65 9.61 -14.92
C GLY A 248 28.84 9.79 -15.86
N PHE A 249 28.55 9.71 -17.15
CA PHE A 249 29.52 9.92 -18.23
C PHE A 249 29.20 11.21 -18.98
N PRO A 250 29.93 12.31 -18.76
CA PRO A 250 29.77 13.53 -19.57
C PRO A 250 30.06 13.30 -21.05
N SER A 251 31.02 12.42 -21.37
CA SER A 251 31.39 12.07 -22.74
C SER A 251 30.93 10.66 -23.08
N PHE A 252 29.62 10.38 -22.98
CA PHE A 252 29.08 9.03 -23.19
C PHE A 252 29.06 8.63 -24.67
N MET A 253 28.46 9.46 -25.53
CA MET A 253 28.43 9.30 -26.99
C MET A 253 28.55 10.67 -27.66
N GLU A 254 29.38 10.80 -28.70
CA GLU A 254 29.50 12.08 -29.42
C GLU A 254 28.16 12.46 -30.06
N TRP A 255 27.84 13.76 -30.08
CA TRP A 255 26.54 14.24 -30.57
C TRP A 255 26.31 13.94 -32.06
N GLY A 256 27.37 13.97 -32.88
CA GLY A 256 27.27 13.57 -34.29
C GLY A 256 26.97 12.09 -34.45
N ASP A 257 27.64 11.24 -33.66
CA ASP A 257 27.49 9.79 -33.72
C ASP A 257 26.11 9.31 -33.26
N ILE A 258 25.55 9.89 -32.18
CA ILE A 258 24.23 9.46 -31.69
C ILE A 258 23.10 9.83 -32.67
N LEU A 259 23.26 10.91 -33.45
CA LEU A 259 22.30 11.31 -34.47
C LEU A 259 22.49 10.54 -35.79
N ASN A 260 23.59 9.80 -35.93
CA ASN A 260 23.86 9.02 -37.13
C ASN A 260 23.05 7.72 -37.11
N ALA A 261 22.05 7.61 -37.99
CA ALA A 261 21.22 6.43 -38.14
C ALA A 261 22.03 5.16 -38.49
N ASP A 262 23.19 5.30 -39.14
CA ASP A 262 24.05 4.16 -39.49
C ASP A 262 24.68 3.51 -38.26
N LYS A 263 24.83 4.25 -37.15
CA LYS A 263 25.28 3.71 -35.85
C LYS A 263 24.21 2.84 -35.18
N GLY A 264 22.94 2.95 -35.60
CA GLY A 264 21.86 2.05 -35.19
C GLY A 264 21.18 2.35 -33.84
N TYR A 265 21.55 3.43 -33.16
CA TYR A 265 21.00 3.78 -31.85
C TYR A 265 19.80 4.73 -31.91
N VAL A 266 19.54 5.37 -33.05
CA VAL A 266 18.44 6.32 -33.26
C VAL A 266 17.46 5.79 -34.31
N LYS A 267 16.15 5.87 -34.00
CA LYS A 267 15.07 5.55 -34.95
C LYS A 267 13.94 6.56 -34.77
N GLY A 268 13.54 7.22 -35.85
CA GLY A 268 12.48 8.23 -35.79
C GLY A 268 12.77 9.37 -34.81
N ASP A 269 14.01 9.83 -34.74
CA ASP A 269 14.50 10.87 -33.80
C ASP A 269 14.28 10.51 -32.31
N ARG A 270 14.29 9.21 -32.01
CA ARG A 270 14.16 8.68 -30.64
C ARG A 270 15.37 7.83 -30.28
N VAL A 271 15.76 7.91 -29.02
CA VAL A 271 16.78 7.03 -28.43
C VAL A 271 16.31 6.50 -27.08
N VAL A 272 16.84 5.33 -26.69
CA VAL A 272 16.53 4.70 -25.40
C VAL A 272 17.83 4.44 -24.65
N VAL A 273 17.90 4.94 -23.42
CA VAL A 273 19.01 4.68 -22.49
C VAL A 273 18.48 3.81 -21.36
N GLU A 274 19.22 2.78 -21.00
CA GLU A 274 18.97 1.95 -19.83
C GLU A 274 20.11 2.11 -18.83
N ALA A 275 19.79 2.26 -17.54
CA ALA A 275 20.74 2.09 -16.45
C ALA A 275 20.43 0.79 -15.72
N ARG A 276 21.38 -0.16 -15.70
CA ARG A 276 21.33 -1.35 -14.85
C ARG A 276 22.15 -1.09 -13.60
N ILE A 277 21.52 -1.31 -12.44
CA ILE A 277 22.08 -0.96 -11.14
C ILE A 277 22.11 -2.22 -10.29
N THR A 278 23.27 -2.53 -9.73
CA THR A 278 23.49 -3.61 -8.78
C THR A 278 24.06 -3.01 -7.49
N VAL A 279 23.24 -2.96 -6.44
CA VAL A 279 23.59 -2.46 -5.12
C VAL A 279 24.29 -3.55 -4.33
N GLN A 280 25.52 -3.27 -3.92
CA GLN A 280 26.36 -4.20 -3.16
C GLN A 280 26.20 -4.01 -1.65
N LYS A 281 26.09 -2.75 -1.19
CA LYS A 281 26.01 -2.43 0.23
C LYS A 281 25.27 -1.12 0.46
N VAL A 282 24.40 -1.10 1.46
CA VAL A 282 23.72 0.11 1.94
C VAL A 282 24.03 0.31 3.42
N VAL A 283 24.35 1.54 3.81
CA VAL A 283 24.58 1.97 5.19
C VAL A 283 23.66 3.15 5.49
N GLY A 284 23.13 3.24 6.71
CA GLY A 284 22.36 4.40 7.19
C GLY A 284 20.92 4.49 6.68
N VAL A 285 20.52 3.61 5.76
CA VAL A 285 19.12 3.47 5.32
C VAL A 285 18.59 2.14 5.84
N ARG A 286 17.52 2.22 6.65
CA ARG A 286 16.86 1.03 7.18
C ARG A 286 16.11 0.33 6.06
N LYS A 287 16.15 -1.01 6.09
CA LYS A 287 15.28 -1.81 5.23
C LYS A 287 13.90 -1.85 5.86
N ASN A 288 12.86 -1.65 5.05
CA ASN A 288 11.51 -2.00 5.47
C ASN A 288 11.44 -3.54 5.58
N PRO A 289 10.96 -4.10 6.70
CA PRO A 289 10.68 -5.52 6.81
C PRO A 289 9.67 -5.90 5.73
N CYS A 290 9.94 -6.95 4.98
CA CYS A 290 8.99 -7.53 4.03
C CYS A 290 8.64 -8.91 4.58
N PHE A 291 7.34 -9.21 4.68
CA PHE A 291 6.87 -10.53 5.10
C PHE A 291 6.47 -11.31 3.85
N ASP A 292 7.09 -12.47 3.66
CA ASP A 292 6.62 -13.43 2.68
C ASP A 292 5.54 -14.29 3.34
N PHE A 293 4.28 -14.02 3.00
CA PHE A 293 3.15 -14.80 3.47
C PHE A 293 2.93 -16.08 2.65
N LEU A 294 3.58 -16.25 1.50
CA LEU A 294 3.42 -17.44 0.65
C LEU A 294 4.33 -18.59 1.11
N SER A 295 5.42 -18.26 1.81
CA SER A 295 6.31 -19.25 2.42
C SER A 295 5.98 -19.48 3.89
N GLN A 296 6.06 -20.73 4.34
CA GLN A 296 5.88 -21.05 5.75
C GLN A 296 7.11 -20.63 6.55
N GLU A 297 6.92 -19.67 7.47
CA GLU A 297 7.93 -19.31 8.46
C GLU A 297 7.76 -20.16 9.74
N PRO A 298 8.69 -21.07 10.09
CA PRO A 298 8.48 -22.11 11.12
C PRO A 298 8.20 -21.60 12.54
N HIS A 299 8.58 -20.36 12.85
CA HIS A 299 8.54 -19.81 14.20
C HIS A 299 7.56 -18.65 14.39
N THR A 300 6.97 -18.15 13.31
CA THR A 300 6.06 -16.99 13.35
C THR A 300 4.69 -17.28 12.74
N SER A 301 4.56 -18.33 11.94
CA SER A 301 3.30 -18.71 11.29
C SER A 301 2.65 -19.91 11.99
N ASP A 302 1.45 -19.73 12.54
CA ASP A 302 0.66 -20.75 13.27
C ASP A 302 -0.78 -20.89 12.73
N ALA A 303 -1.12 -20.16 11.67
CA ALA A 303 -2.34 -20.35 10.87
C ALA A 303 -2.03 -20.26 9.37
N VAL A 304 -2.94 -20.85 8.58
CA VAL A 304 -2.97 -20.71 7.12
C VAL A 304 -4.34 -20.18 6.70
N LEU A 305 -4.36 -19.04 6.03
CA LEU A 305 -5.56 -18.50 5.36
C LEU A 305 -5.53 -18.94 3.90
N VAL A 306 -6.67 -19.40 3.40
CA VAL A 306 -6.80 -19.87 2.01
C VAL A 306 -7.71 -18.92 1.24
N ILE A 307 -7.16 -18.23 0.24
CA ILE A 307 -7.87 -17.27 -0.64
C ILE A 307 -7.65 -17.71 -2.08
N ASP A 308 -8.72 -17.95 -2.83
CA ASP A 308 -8.65 -18.44 -4.22
C ASP A 308 -7.73 -19.66 -4.41
N GLY A 309 -7.70 -20.55 -3.41
CA GLY A 309 -6.84 -21.73 -3.38
C GLY A 309 -5.36 -21.47 -3.02
N THR A 310 -4.97 -20.20 -2.85
CA THR A 310 -3.62 -19.79 -2.43
C THR A 310 -3.51 -19.78 -0.91
N LYS A 311 -2.41 -20.33 -0.38
CA LYS A 311 -2.15 -20.43 1.06
C LYS A 311 -1.30 -19.25 1.53
N LEU A 312 -1.83 -18.49 2.49
CA LEU A 312 -1.14 -17.42 3.20
C LEU A 312 -0.83 -17.87 4.63
N HIS A 313 0.45 -17.93 4.97
CA HIS A 313 0.97 -18.29 6.27
C HIS A 313 1.00 -17.05 7.17
N VAL A 314 0.28 -17.11 8.29
CA VAL A 314 0.09 -15.97 9.19
C VAL A 314 0.20 -16.38 10.66
N SER A 315 0.45 -15.41 11.51
CA SER A 315 0.34 -15.47 12.97
C SER A 315 -1.09 -15.16 13.45
N LYS A 316 -1.71 -16.14 14.12
CA LYS A 316 -2.98 -16.03 14.82
C LYS A 316 -2.95 -14.90 15.83
N THR A 317 -1.96 -14.91 16.72
CA THR A 317 -1.81 -13.92 17.79
C THR A 317 -1.66 -12.51 17.22
N TYR A 318 -0.86 -12.35 16.16
CA TYR A 318 -0.62 -11.03 15.60
C TYR A 318 -1.85 -10.46 14.90
N LEU A 319 -2.54 -11.27 14.08
CA LEU A 319 -3.79 -10.83 13.46
C LEU A 319 -4.90 -10.57 14.49
N SER A 320 -5.01 -11.42 15.52
CA SER A 320 -6.01 -11.26 16.58
C SER A 320 -5.77 -10.02 17.44
N LEU A 321 -4.51 -9.62 17.62
CA LEU A 321 -4.16 -8.38 18.32
C LEU A 321 -4.73 -7.14 17.62
N TYR A 322 -4.84 -7.19 16.29
CA TYR A 322 -5.25 -6.05 15.47
C TYR A 322 -6.66 -6.18 14.89
N SER A 323 -7.31 -7.34 15.02
CA SER A 323 -8.64 -7.58 14.47
C SER A 323 -9.44 -8.52 15.38
N PRO A 324 -10.51 -8.00 16.03
CA PRO A 324 -11.43 -8.80 16.84
C PRO A 324 -12.08 -9.94 16.06
N VAL A 325 -12.27 -9.77 14.75
CA VAL A 325 -12.78 -10.81 13.84
C VAL A 325 -11.82 -11.99 13.79
N PHE A 326 -10.53 -11.73 13.58
CA PHE A 326 -9.51 -12.78 13.61
C PHE A 326 -9.33 -13.39 14.99
N TYR A 327 -9.48 -12.59 16.06
CA TYR A 327 -9.52 -13.12 17.43
C TYR A 327 -10.65 -14.13 17.60
N ALA A 328 -11.87 -13.78 17.23
CA ALA A 328 -13.02 -14.67 17.31
C ALA A 328 -12.86 -15.90 16.40
N LEU A 329 -12.29 -15.73 15.20
CA LEU A 329 -12.04 -16.79 14.25
C LEU A 329 -11.03 -17.82 14.76
N PHE A 330 -9.92 -17.36 15.37
CA PHE A 330 -8.83 -18.24 15.80
C PHE A 330 -8.97 -18.75 17.24
N PHE A 331 -9.59 -17.97 18.13
CA PHE A 331 -9.63 -18.24 19.57
C PHE A 331 -11.05 -18.34 20.13
N GLY A 332 -12.08 -17.96 19.37
CA GLY A 332 -13.48 -18.05 19.77
C GLY A 332 -14.01 -19.48 19.88
N LYS A 333 -15.31 -19.60 20.12
CA LYS A 333 -16.01 -20.88 20.37
C LYS A 333 -16.52 -21.54 19.07
N PHE A 334 -15.99 -21.15 17.92
CA PHE A 334 -16.39 -21.64 16.59
C PHE A 334 -15.54 -22.83 16.13
N SER A 335 -16.05 -23.56 15.13
CA SER A 335 -15.39 -24.77 14.60
C SER A 335 -14.03 -24.48 13.92
N GLU A 336 -13.84 -23.24 13.50
CA GLU A 336 -12.66 -22.70 12.83
C GLU A 336 -11.43 -22.71 13.73
N ARG A 337 -11.63 -22.62 15.05
CA ARG A 337 -10.54 -22.62 16.05
C ARG A 337 -9.64 -23.85 15.95
N GLU A 338 -10.21 -25.01 15.63
CA GLU A 338 -9.48 -26.28 15.53
C GLU A 338 -8.86 -26.48 14.13
N LYS A 339 -9.22 -25.64 13.15
CA LYS A 339 -8.71 -25.75 11.78
C LYS A 339 -7.33 -25.12 11.68
N ARG A 340 -6.46 -25.80 10.93
CA ARG A 340 -5.12 -25.31 10.60
C ARG A 340 -5.12 -24.45 9.33
N GLU A 341 -6.05 -24.75 8.43
CA GLU A 341 -6.31 -24.01 7.19
C GLU A 341 -7.74 -23.47 7.23
N ILE A 342 -7.89 -22.16 7.04
CA ILE A 342 -9.17 -21.46 7.13
C ILE A 342 -9.40 -20.73 5.81
N ALA A 343 -10.49 -21.05 5.12
CA ALA A 343 -10.87 -20.36 3.90
C ALA A 343 -11.38 -18.96 4.21
N VAL A 344 -10.92 -17.96 3.43
CA VAL A 344 -11.41 -16.59 3.48
C VAL A 344 -12.03 -16.29 2.11
N GLU A 345 -13.35 -16.10 2.10
CA GLU A 345 -14.15 -15.86 0.89
C GLU A 345 -14.36 -14.34 0.69
N ASP A 346 -14.84 -13.95 -0.50
CA ASP A 346 -15.20 -12.56 -0.85
C ASP A 346 -14.06 -11.52 -0.72
N VAL A 347 -12.81 -11.93 -0.97
CA VAL A 347 -11.64 -11.05 -1.00
C VAL A 347 -10.75 -11.34 -2.20
N ILE A 348 -10.08 -10.32 -2.72
CA ILE A 348 -9.07 -10.45 -3.77
C ILE A 348 -7.72 -10.72 -3.11
N LEU A 349 -7.02 -11.77 -3.54
CA LEU A 349 -5.73 -12.20 -2.97
C LEU A 349 -4.71 -11.06 -2.84
N GLU A 350 -4.54 -10.26 -3.90
CA GLU A 350 -3.56 -9.18 -3.93
C GLU A 350 -3.90 -8.05 -2.94
N GLU A 351 -5.19 -7.72 -2.81
CA GLU A 351 -5.66 -6.71 -1.86
C GLU A 351 -5.50 -7.21 -0.42
N PHE A 352 -5.72 -8.51 -0.19
CA PHE A 352 -5.54 -9.12 1.12
C PHE A 352 -4.05 -9.21 1.53
N ILE A 353 -3.15 -9.51 0.60
CA ILE A 353 -1.70 -9.43 0.85
C ILE A 353 -1.29 -8.00 1.20
N GLU A 354 -1.88 -7.00 0.53
CA GLU A 354 -1.63 -5.60 0.85
C GLU A 354 -2.09 -5.25 2.29
N LEU A 355 -3.28 -5.72 2.68
CA LEU A 355 -3.76 -5.61 4.06
C LEU A 355 -2.78 -6.25 5.06
N LEU A 356 -2.35 -7.49 4.81
CA LEU A 356 -1.41 -8.20 5.68
C LEU A 356 -0.10 -7.44 5.81
N ASN A 357 0.42 -6.85 4.73
CA ASN A 357 1.62 -6.02 4.81
C ASN A 357 1.42 -4.80 5.71
N VAL A 358 0.25 -4.17 5.74
CA VAL A 358 0.03 -3.04 6.65
C VAL A 358 -0.18 -3.51 8.10
N VAL A 359 -0.86 -4.64 8.31
CA VAL A 359 -1.09 -5.19 9.65
C VAL A 359 0.21 -5.68 10.27
N TYR A 360 0.99 -6.48 9.54
CA TYR A 360 2.31 -6.92 9.96
C TYR A 360 3.26 -5.73 9.99
N PRO A 361 4.36 -5.77 10.77
CA PRO A 361 5.24 -4.63 10.95
C PRO A 361 6.14 -4.43 9.71
N SER A 362 5.57 -4.37 8.50
CA SER A 362 6.30 -4.21 7.25
C SER A 362 6.75 -2.76 7.02
N HIS A 363 6.31 -1.82 7.87
CA HIS A 363 6.59 -0.38 7.75
C HIS A 363 6.31 0.19 6.36
N LYS A 364 5.43 -0.45 5.58
CA LYS A 364 5.05 0.06 4.25
C LYS A 364 4.32 1.40 4.43
N PRO A 365 4.79 2.48 3.77
CA PRO A 365 4.19 3.79 3.96
C PRO A 365 2.81 3.86 3.30
N ILE A 366 1.92 4.62 3.93
CA ILE A 366 0.65 5.03 3.32
C ILE A 366 0.93 6.19 2.35
N SER A 367 0.22 6.18 1.23
CA SER A 367 0.40 7.06 0.08
C SER A 367 -0.96 7.38 -0.56
N THR A 368 -0.96 8.26 -1.55
CA THR A 368 -2.16 8.60 -2.34
C THR A 368 -2.78 7.37 -3.03
N ASP A 369 -1.95 6.38 -3.37
CA ASP A 369 -2.37 5.24 -4.18
C ASP A 369 -3.04 4.14 -3.36
N ASN A 370 -2.84 4.12 -2.04
CA ASN A 370 -3.35 3.06 -1.17
C ASN A 370 -4.26 3.54 -0.04
N VAL A 371 -4.23 4.83 0.34
CA VAL A 371 -5.01 5.33 1.49
C VAL A 371 -6.51 5.06 1.39
N GLU A 372 -7.10 5.10 0.19
CA GLU A 372 -8.54 4.89 0.00
C GLU A 372 -8.98 3.47 0.38
N PHE A 373 -8.38 2.45 -0.25
CA PHE A 373 -8.74 1.06 0.08
C PHE A 373 -8.22 0.65 1.45
N LEU A 374 -7.15 1.27 1.97
CA LEU A 374 -6.68 1.01 3.34
C LEU A 374 -7.64 1.55 4.40
N LEU A 375 -8.30 2.69 4.16
CA LEU A 375 -9.39 3.16 5.02
C LEU A 375 -10.57 2.19 4.99
N GLU A 376 -10.99 1.74 3.80
CA GLU A 376 -12.09 0.79 3.64
C GLU A 376 -11.80 -0.54 4.36
N LEU A 377 -10.62 -1.12 4.14
CA LEU A 377 -10.22 -2.39 4.77
C LEU A 377 -9.97 -2.22 6.27
N GLY A 378 -9.36 -1.10 6.69
CA GLY A 378 -9.12 -0.78 8.10
C GLY A 378 -10.43 -0.70 8.89
N ASP A 379 -11.46 -0.07 8.33
CA ASP A 379 -12.78 0.03 8.92
C ASP A 379 -13.49 -1.34 8.90
N LYS A 380 -13.51 -2.00 7.74
CA LYS A 380 -14.15 -3.32 7.55
C LYS A 380 -13.64 -4.40 8.51
N PHE A 381 -12.35 -4.38 8.83
CA PHE A 381 -11.70 -5.38 9.70
C PHE A 381 -11.40 -4.86 11.12
N GLU A 382 -11.86 -3.65 11.45
CA GLU A 382 -11.67 -2.97 12.74
C GLU A 382 -10.20 -2.83 13.16
N ILE A 383 -9.32 -2.51 12.22
CA ILE A 383 -7.87 -2.37 12.44
C ILE A 383 -7.53 -0.91 12.75
N GLN A 384 -7.69 -0.51 14.01
CA GLN A 384 -7.51 0.89 14.44
C GLN A 384 -6.14 1.47 14.08
N PHE A 385 -5.07 0.66 14.12
CA PHE A 385 -3.73 1.12 13.74
C PHE A 385 -3.68 1.60 12.28
N VAL A 386 -4.30 0.87 11.35
CA VAL A 386 -4.35 1.26 9.93
C VAL A 386 -5.11 2.58 9.77
N ILE A 387 -6.23 2.72 10.47
CA ILE A 387 -7.04 3.95 10.49
C ILE A 387 -6.23 5.15 11.00
N ASP A 388 -5.51 4.98 12.11
CA ASP A 388 -4.67 6.03 12.71
C ASP A 388 -3.51 6.44 11.78
N GLU A 389 -2.87 5.47 11.11
CA GLU A 389 -1.83 5.75 10.13
C GLU A 389 -2.38 6.50 8.90
N CYS A 390 -3.56 6.10 8.40
CA CYS A 390 -4.25 6.80 7.30
C CYS A 390 -4.58 8.24 7.69
N GLU A 391 -5.15 8.45 8.88
CA GLU A 391 -5.48 9.77 9.40
C GLU A 391 -4.23 10.67 9.44
N ARG A 392 -3.12 10.14 9.94
CA ARG A 392 -1.85 10.88 10.02
C ARG A 392 -1.29 11.26 8.64
N PHE A 393 -1.34 10.33 7.68
CA PHE A 393 -0.92 10.61 6.31
C PHE A 393 -1.80 11.70 5.66
N LEU A 394 -3.12 11.61 5.82
CA LEU A 394 -4.06 12.58 5.27
C LEU A 394 -3.89 13.98 5.87
N MET A 395 -3.49 14.06 7.14
CA MET A 395 -3.17 15.34 7.79
C MET A 395 -1.90 16.01 7.25
N SER A 396 -0.94 15.25 6.69
CA SER A 396 0.36 15.77 6.25
C SER A 396 0.49 15.98 4.73
N THR A 397 -0.19 15.19 3.91
CA THR A 397 -0.13 15.30 2.44
C THR A 397 -0.83 16.56 1.92
N GLU A 398 -0.33 17.16 0.85
CA GLU A 398 -1.02 18.25 0.11
C GLU A 398 -1.64 17.76 -1.21
N ASP A 399 -1.36 16.52 -1.60
CA ASP A 399 -1.71 15.95 -2.91
C ASP A 399 -3.19 15.56 -3.02
N ILE A 400 -3.91 15.51 -1.89
CA ILE A 400 -5.33 15.18 -1.82
C ILE A 400 -6.12 16.44 -1.45
N ALA A 401 -7.18 16.70 -2.22
CA ALA A 401 -8.04 17.87 -2.01
C ALA A 401 -8.71 17.83 -0.63
N ILE A 402 -8.83 19.01 0.00
CA ILE A 402 -9.41 19.17 1.34
C ILE A 402 -10.84 18.63 1.41
N VAL A 403 -11.63 18.76 0.34
CA VAL A 403 -13.00 18.22 0.28
C VAL A 403 -13.02 16.70 0.39
N THR A 404 -12.13 16.00 -0.32
CA THR A 404 -12.00 14.55 -0.28
C THR A 404 -11.58 14.09 1.12
N LYS A 405 -10.63 14.80 1.74
CA LYS A 405 -10.23 14.53 3.13
C LYS A 405 -11.39 14.71 4.11
N LEU A 406 -12.24 15.73 3.93
CA LEU A 406 -13.43 15.93 4.75
C LEU A 406 -14.45 14.80 4.58
N VAL A 407 -14.65 14.31 3.35
CA VAL A 407 -15.54 13.16 3.09
C VAL A 407 -15.03 11.92 3.80
N TRP A 408 -13.73 11.58 3.68
CA TRP A 408 -13.17 10.44 4.37
C TRP A 408 -13.15 10.62 5.90
N ALA A 409 -12.87 11.82 6.39
CA ALA A 409 -12.91 12.10 7.82
C ALA A 409 -14.30 11.90 8.40
N ASP A 410 -15.33 12.25 7.65
CA ASP A 410 -16.72 12.05 8.03
C ASP A 410 -17.15 10.58 7.94
N GLN A 411 -16.81 9.91 6.84
CA GLN A 411 -17.17 8.51 6.60
C GLN A 411 -16.54 7.55 7.62
N TYR A 412 -15.26 7.75 7.95
CA TYR A 412 -14.48 6.87 8.84
C TYR A 412 -14.28 7.46 10.24
N CYS A 413 -15.07 8.48 10.62
CA CYS A 413 -15.03 9.12 11.94
C CYS A 413 -13.63 9.65 12.38
N LEU A 414 -12.86 10.23 11.47
CA LEU A 414 -11.51 10.74 11.70
C LEU A 414 -11.52 12.18 12.22
N ALA A 415 -11.81 12.34 13.51
CA ALA A 415 -12.03 13.65 14.13
C ALA A 415 -10.84 14.61 14.03
N LYS A 416 -9.58 14.12 14.11
CA LYS A 416 -8.40 14.99 14.02
C LYS A 416 -8.21 15.50 12.60
N LEU A 417 -8.47 14.65 11.61
CA LEU A 417 -8.45 15.05 10.20
C LEU A 417 -9.56 16.05 9.88
N GLN A 418 -10.78 15.85 10.40
CA GLN A 418 -11.89 16.79 10.22
C GLN A 418 -11.53 18.18 10.76
N ASP A 419 -11.03 18.25 12.01
CA ASP A 419 -10.59 19.50 12.64
C ASP A 419 -9.42 20.16 11.90
N ALA A 420 -8.44 19.38 11.45
CA ALA A 420 -7.36 19.87 10.60
C ALA A 420 -7.90 20.51 9.31
N CYS A 421 -8.80 19.84 8.60
CA CYS A 421 -9.41 20.34 7.38
C CYS A 421 -10.23 21.62 7.64
N VAL A 422 -11.12 21.61 8.64
CA VAL A 422 -11.97 22.77 8.99
C VAL A 422 -11.13 23.99 9.36
N ARG A 423 -9.98 23.80 10.03
CA ARG A 423 -9.06 24.90 10.38
C ARG A 423 -8.39 25.58 9.18
N THR A 424 -8.28 24.90 8.05
CA THR A 424 -7.64 25.46 6.85
C THR A 424 -8.45 26.60 6.25
N PHE A 425 -9.78 26.55 6.32
CA PHE A 425 -10.65 27.61 5.84
C PHE A 425 -10.42 28.90 6.63
N LYS A 426 -10.00 29.97 5.93
CA LYS A 426 -9.78 31.29 6.50
C LYS A 426 -10.84 32.30 6.06
N SER A 427 -11.57 32.03 4.98
CA SER A 427 -12.65 32.88 4.51
C SER A 427 -13.97 32.13 4.35
N VAL A 428 -15.08 32.87 4.46
CA VAL A 428 -16.42 32.34 4.17
C VAL A 428 -16.56 31.92 2.71
N ASN A 429 -15.82 32.57 1.79
CA ASN A 429 -15.87 32.23 0.37
C ASN A 429 -15.28 30.85 0.09
N ASP A 430 -14.25 30.42 0.83
CA ASP A 430 -13.67 29.08 0.67
C ASP A 430 -14.70 27.99 1.01
N ILE A 431 -15.47 28.19 2.09
CA ILE A 431 -16.53 27.27 2.52
C ILE A 431 -17.72 27.30 1.55
N LYS A 432 -18.04 28.47 0.96
CA LYS A 432 -19.05 28.57 -0.11
C LYS A 432 -18.62 27.84 -1.37
N ALA A 433 -17.35 27.93 -1.76
CA ALA A 433 -16.81 27.20 -2.90
C ALA A 433 -16.90 25.69 -2.66
N LEU A 434 -16.60 25.23 -1.44
CA LEU A 434 -16.78 23.83 -1.03
C LEU A 434 -18.22 23.35 -1.26
N LYS A 435 -19.22 24.15 -0.90
CA LYS A 435 -20.64 23.81 -1.08
C LYS A 435 -21.03 23.56 -2.55
N LEU A 436 -20.27 24.08 -3.51
CA LEU A 436 -20.52 23.88 -4.95
C LEU A 436 -19.96 22.57 -5.49
N THR A 437 -19.13 21.86 -4.72
CA THR A 437 -18.55 20.58 -5.11
C THR A 437 -19.58 19.45 -5.01
N GLU A 438 -19.43 18.39 -5.81
CA GLU A 438 -20.32 17.23 -5.76
C GLU A 438 -20.08 16.42 -4.48
N GLU A 439 -18.83 16.38 -4.03
CA GLU A 439 -18.35 15.69 -2.84
C GLU A 439 -18.99 16.25 -1.55
N TYR A 440 -19.30 17.55 -1.51
CA TYR A 440 -20.00 18.15 -0.37
C TYR A 440 -21.37 17.51 -0.11
N LYS A 441 -22.03 16.95 -1.14
CA LYS A 441 -23.32 16.27 -0.99
C LYS A 441 -23.21 15.00 -0.15
N ASN A 442 -22.03 14.38 -0.14
CA ASN A 442 -21.76 13.14 0.59
C ASN A 442 -21.44 13.39 2.07
N LEU A 443 -21.26 14.65 2.49
CA LEU A 443 -21.04 14.99 3.88
C LEU A 443 -22.32 14.82 4.70
N SER A 444 -22.17 14.29 5.90
CA SER A 444 -23.17 14.18 6.94
C SER A 444 -23.58 15.56 7.45
N ASP A 445 -24.73 15.62 8.10
CA ASP A 445 -25.22 16.84 8.73
C ASP A 445 -24.30 17.31 9.87
N THR A 446 -23.63 16.37 10.56
CA THR A 446 -22.64 16.68 11.59
C THR A 446 -21.45 17.46 11.01
N THR A 447 -20.88 16.99 9.89
CA THR A 447 -19.77 17.69 9.25
C THR A 447 -20.21 19.02 8.64
N LYS A 448 -21.43 19.10 8.07
CA LYS A 448 -22.00 20.36 7.59
C LYS A 448 -22.21 21.37 8.72
N ALA A 449 -22.63 20.93 9.90
CA ALA A 449 -22.76 21.77 11.09
C ALA A 449 -21.40 22.31 11.56
N ALA A 450 -20.35 21.48 11.55
CA ALA A 450 -18.99 21.93 11.88
C ALA A 450 -18.49 23.04 10.92
N LEU A 451 -18.81 22.93 9.63
CA LEU A 451 -18.49 23.98 8.65
C LEU A 451 -19.29 25.27 8.89
N LEU A 452 -20.55 25.17 9.32
CA LEU A 452 -21.36 26.33 9.69
C LEU A 452 -20.82 27.04 10.94
N GLU A 453 -20.44 26.28 11.97
CA GLU A 453 -19.77 26.84 13.16
C GLU A 453 -18.47 27.56 12.80
N LYS A 454 -17.71 26.99 11.84
CA LYS A 454 -16.51 27.64 11.32
C LYS A 454 -16.81 28.96 10.61
N ILE A 455 -17.90 29.05 9.85
CA ILE A 455 -18.37 30.32 9.25
C ILE A 455 -18.66 31.34 10.36
N PHE A 456 -19.40 30.97 11.40
CA PHE A 456 -19.70 31.88 12.51
C PHE A 456 -18.45 32.35 13.24
N LYS A 457 -17.43 31.50 13.37
CA LYS A 457 -16.14 31.89 13.94
C LYS A 457 -15.41 32.90 13.06
N ILE A 458 -15.33 32.66 11.74
CA ILE A 458 -14.70 33.59 10.79
C ILE A 458 -15.41 34.95 10.75
N LEU A 459 -16.73 34.99 10.91
CA LEU A 459 -17.50 36.25 10.90
C LEU A 459 -17.38 37.07 12.18
N LYS A 460 -16.85 36.49 13.26
CA LYS A 460 -16.62 37.17 14.55
C LYS A 460 -15.22 37.78 14.66
N ASP A 461 -14.27 37.25 13.89
CA ASP A 461 -12.91 37.77 13.75
C ASP A 461 -12.87 38.86 12.66
#